data_AF-A0A8J0UYP8-F1
#
_entry.id   AF-A0A8J0UYP8-F1
#
_cell.length_a   1.000
_cell.length_b   1.000
_cell.length_c   1.000
_cell.angle_alpha   90.00
_cell.angle_beta   90.00
_cell.angle_gamma   90.00
#
_symmetry.space_group_name_H-M   'P 1'
#
loop_
_entity.id
_entity.type
_entity.pdbx_description
1 polymer ?
#
loop_
_entity_poly.entity_id
_entity_poly.type
_entity_poly.pdbx_seq_one_letter_code
_entity_poly.pdbx_strand_id
1 'polypeptide(L)'
;MRQYITQQGNKLDMGKSRVPTTVTNAVSWRSEGIKHKKNEVFIDVIESVNILVNSNGSVLRSEIVGSVKLKVFLTGMPELRLGLNDRVLFELSGREFWGD
;
A
#
# COMPACT_ATOMS: atom_id res chain seq x y z
N MET A 1 41.82 59.28 -2.86
CA MET A 1 40.34 59.12 -2.82
C MET A 1 40.02 57.63 -2.76
N ARG A 2 38.93 57.28 -2.08
CA ARG A 2 38.73 56.04 -1.30
C ARG A 2 38.73 54.73 -2.12
N GLN A 3 39.35 53.68 -1.56
CA GLN A 3 39.12 52.29 -1.96
C GLN A 3 37.75 51.85 -1.42
N TYR A 4 36.94 51.23 -2.28
CA TYR A 4 35.65 50.67 -1.91
C TYR A 4 35.82 49.20 -1.55
N ILE A 5 35.34 48.80 -0.38
CA ILE A 5 35.27 47.39 0.04
C ILE A 5 33.98 46.82 -0.56
N THR A 6 34.09 45.80 -1.40
CA THR A 6 32.92 45.01 -1.82
C THR A 6 32.82 43.79 -0.92
N GLN A 7 31.65 43.59 -0.30
CA GLN A 7 31.34 42.32 0.35
C GLN A 7 30.66 41.44 -0.68
N GLN A 8 31.31 40.34 -1.08
CA GLN A 8 30.62 39.29 -1.82
C GLN A 8 29.64 38.62 -0.86
N GLY A 9 28.34 38.92 -1.04
CA GLY A 9 27.29 38.21 -0.34
C GLY A 9 27.28 36.75 -0.78
N ASN A 10 27.59 35.83 0.13
CA ASN A 10 27.32 34.42 -0.08
C ASN A 10 25.80 34.23 -0.13
N LYS A 11 25.25 34.17 -1.34
CA LYS A 11 23.89 33.71 -1.54
C LYS A 11 23.92 32.22 -1.19
N LEU A 12 23.43 31.87 0.00
CA LEU A 12 23.13 30.49 0.32
C LEU A 12 22.22 30.00 -0.80
N ASP A 13 22.73 29.10 -1.63
CA ASP A 13 21.89 28.32 -2.51
C ASP A 13 21.04 27.51 -1.55
N MET A 14 19.86 28.05 -1.25
CA MET A 14 18.80 27.34 -0.56
C MET A 14 18.33 26.31 -1.57
N GLY A 15 19.20 25.32 -1.82
CA GLY A 15 18.97 24.18 -2.68
C GLY A 15 17.66 23.67 -2.17
N LYS A 16 16.60 23.89 -2.96
CA LYS A 16 15.22 23.66 -2.57
C LYS A 16 15.24 22.31 -1.89
N SER A 17 15.11 22.29 -0.55
CA SER A 17 14.94 21.04 0.17
C SER A 17 13.63 20.53 -0.38
N ARG A 18 13.75 19.71 -1.42
CA ARG A 18 12.64 19.40 -2.32
C ARG A 18 11.85 18.41 -1.51
N VAL A 19 11.00 18.94 -0.65
CA VAL A 19 10.00 18.18 0.09
C VAL A 19 9.40 17.23 -0.95
N PRO A 20 9.49 15.90 -0.73
CA PRO A 20 8.99 14.95 -1.71
C PRO A 20 7.57 15.36 -2.06
N THR A 21 7.25 15.50 -3.36
CA THR A 21 5.93 15.94 -3.82
C THR A 21 4.81 15.04 -3.29
N THR A 22 5.16 13.81 -2.92
CA THR A 22 4.32 12.86 -2.17
C THR A 22 3.71 13.43 -0.88
N VAL A 23 4.35 14.38 -0.21
CA VAL A 23 3.87 14.98 1.06
C VAL A 23 2.67 15.93 0.83
N THR A 24 2.53 16.49 -0.38
CA THR A 24 1.44 17.42 -0.74
C THR A 24 0.45 16.83 -1.75
N ASN A 25 0.64 15.58 -2.18
CA ASN A 25 -0.20 14.91 -3.16
C ASN A 25 -1.36 14.15 -2.49
N ALA A 26 -2.46 13.96 -3.24
CA ALA A 26 -3.62 13.17 -2.79
C ALA A 26 -3.27 11.71 -2.45
N VAL A 27 -2.14 11.21 -2.95
CA VAL A 27 -1.60 9.88 -2.65
C VAL A 27 -0.23 10.05 -1.99
N SER A 28 -0.17 9.77 -0.68
CA SER A 28 1.03 9.98 0.14
C SER A 28 1.88 8.73 0.37
N TRP A 29 1.34 7.54 0.05
CA TRP A 29 2.00 6.26 0.34
C TRP A 29 2.81 5.71 -0.84
N ARG A 30 2.73 6.34 -2.03
CA ARG A 30 3.48 5.93 -3.23
C ARG A 30 4.04 7.13 -3.97
N SER A 31 5.35 7.12 -4.17
CA SER A 31 6.05 8.13 -4.95
C SER A 31 5.85 7.90 -6.45
N GLU A 32 5.75 9.00 -7.20
CA GLU A 32 5.77 8.98 -8.66
C GLU A 32 7.14 8.56 -9.21
N GLY A 33 7.17 8.12 -10.48
CA GLY A 33 8.42 7.83 -11.19
C GLY A 33 9.10 6.50 -10.86
N ILE A 34 8.49 5.64 -10.02
CA ILE A 34 8.96 4.27 -9.77
C ILE A 34 9.02 3.49 -11.09
N LYS A 35 10.15 2.83 -11.38
CA LYS A 35 10.34 1.98 -12.57
C LYS A 35 10.92 0.63 -12.16
N HIS A 36 10.34 -0.44 -12.69
CA HIS A 36 10.85 -1.81 -12.56
C HIS A 36 11.11 -2.39 -13.95
N LYS A 37 12.17 -3.23 -14.07
CA LYS A 37 12.48 -3.94 -15.33
C LYS A 37 11.41 -4.96 -15.71
N LYS A 38 10.80 -5.58 -14.69
CA LYS A 38 9.69 -6.52 -14.80
C LYS A 38 8.61 -6.06 -13.84
N ASN A 39 7.37 -6.00 -14.32
CA ASN A 39 6.22 -5.65 -13.48
C ASN A 39 5.62 -6.94 -12.93
N GLU A 40 5.65 -7.11 -11.62
CA GLU A 40 5.13 -8.30 -10.95
C GLU A 40 4.60 -7.96 -9.55
N VAL A 41 3.61 -8.73 -9.10
CA VAL A 41 3.01 -8.60 -7.77
C VAL A 41 2.96 -9.98 -7.15
N PHE A 42 3.42 -10.09 -5.91
CA PHE A 42 3.31 -11.30 -5.11
C PHE A 42 2.23 -11.05 -4.05
N ILE A 43 1.39 -12.06 -3.84
CA ILE A 43 0.25 -12.00 -2.93
C ILE A 43 0.36 -13.16 -1.97
N ASP A 44 0.44 -12.84 -0.68
CA ASP A 44 0.41 -13.83 0.40
C ASP A 44 -0.95 -13.71 1.11
N VAL A 45 -1.73 -14.79 1.12
CA VAL A 45 -2.94 -14.92 1.92
C VAL A 45 -2.57 -15.72 3.16
N ILE A 46 -2.64 -15.09 4.32
CA ILE A 46 -2.18 -15.66 5.58
C ILE A 46 -3.37 -15.76 6.51
N GLU A 47 -3.66 -16.97 6.98
CA GLU A 47 -4.76 -17.26 7.88
C GLU A 47 -4.25 -17.86 9.19
N SER A 48 -4.77 -17.35 10.30
CA SER A 48 -4.50 -17.88 11.65
C SER A 48 -5.80 -18.42 12.23
N VAL A 49 -5.78 -19.68 12.62
CA VAL A 49 -6.94 -20.39 13.17
C VAL A 49 -6.82 -20.41 14.68
N ASN A 50 -7.73 -19.74 15.37
CA ASN A 50 -7.79 -19.72 16.83
C ASN A 50 -8.91 -20.64 17.30
N ILE A 51 -8.56 -21.71 18.03
CA ILE A 51 -9.53 -22.66 18.57
C ILE A 51 -9.33 -22.81 20.08
N LEU A 52 -10.44 -22.75 20.82
CA LEU A 52 -10.50 -23.07 22.25
C LEU A 52 -11.41 -24.28 22.43
N VAL A 53 -10.91 -25.34 23.04
CA VAL A 53 -11.64 -26.59 23.31
C VAL A 53 -11.68 -26.83 24.81
N ASN A 54 -12.83 -27.24 25.35
CA ASN A 54 -12.94 -27.64 26.76
C ASN A 54 -12.41 -29.08 26.98
N SER A 55 -12.29 -29.49 28.26
CA SER A 55 -11.82 -30.83 28.63
C SER A 55 -12.70 -31.98 28.10
N ASN A 56 -13.96 -31.69 27.76
CA ASN A 56 -14.91 -32.65 27.22
C ASN A 56 -14.83 -32.76 25.69
N GLY A 57 -13.90 -32.04 25.05
CA GLY A 57 -13.72 -32.03 23.60
C GLY A 57 -14.68 -31.11 22.84
N SER A 58 -15.51 -30.33 23.54
CA SER A 58 -16.41 -29.35 22.90
C SER A 58 -15.68 -28.05 22.57
N VAL A 59 -15.90 -27.53 21.37
CA VAL A 59 -15.31 -26.25 20.93
C VAL A 59 -16.07 -25.09 21.58
N LEU A 60 -15.34 -24.27 22.34
CA LEU A 60 -15.85 -23.06 22.99
C LEU A 60 -15.68 -21.82 22.12
N ARG A 61 -14.60 -21.76 21.33
CA ARG A 61 -14.33 -20.66 20.39
C ARG A 61 -13.63 -21.23 19.16
N SER A 62 -14.05 -20.75 17.99
CA SER A 62 -13.39 -21.01 16.72
C SER A 62 -13.50 -19.76 15.88
N GLU A 63 -12.37 -19.17 15.51
CA GLU A 63 -12.31 -18.02 14.61
C GLU A 63 -11.09 -18.14 13.70
N ILE A 64 -11.18 -17.51 12.54
CA ILE A 64 -10.09 -17.40 11.58
C ILE A 64 -9.78 -15.92 11.42
N VAL A 65 -8.52 -15.55 11.65
CA VAL A 65 -8.00 -14.21 11.42
C VAL A 65 -7.16 -14.25 10.14
N GLY A 66 -7.71 -13.70 9.06
CA GLY A 66 -7.05 -13.61 7.76
C GLY A 66 -6.37 -12.26 7.52
N SER A 67 -5.26 -12.28 6.76
CA SER A 67 -4.62 -11.06 6.24
C SER A 67 -4.07 -11.31 4.84
N VAL A 68 -4.18 -10.30 3.97
CA VAL A 68 -3.57 -10.31 2.63
C VAL A 68 -2.38 -9.37 2.64
N LYS A 69 -1.19 -9.90 2.33
CA LYS A 69 0.04 -9.11 2.19
C LYS A 69 0.45 -9.07 0.73
N LEU A 70 0.77 -7.87 0.26
CA LEU A 70 1.18 -7.63 -1.13
C LEU A 70 2.63 -7.17 -1.17
N LYS A 71 3.41 -7.78 -2.06
CA LYS A 71 4.73 -7.28 -2.45
C LYS A 71 4.64 -6.83 -3.90
N VAL A 72 4.65 -5.51 -4.12
CA VAL A 72 4.30 -4.89 -5.39
C VAL A 72 5.55 -4.31 -6.07
N PHE A 73 5.87 -4.83 -7.26
CA PHE A 73 6.91 -4.30 -8.14
C PHE A 73 6.27 -3.80 -9.44
N LEU A 74 5.61 -2.64 -9.39
CA LEU A 74 4.93 -2.05 -10.55
C LEU A 74 5.48 -0.67 -10.86
N THR A 75 5.55 -0.34 -12.14
CA THR A 75 6.02 0.96 -12.64
C THR A 75 4.90 2.00 -12.61
N GLY A 76 5.23 3.27 -12.31
CA GLY A 76 4.28 4.39 -12.33
C GLY A 76 3.29 4.40 -11.15
N MET A 77 2.08 4.88 -11.40
CA MET A 77 0.98 4.98 -10.43
C MET A 77 -0.20 4.09 -10.87
N PRO A 78 -0.07 2.75 -10.77
CA PRO A 78 -1.13 1.84 -11.19
C PRO A 78 -2.28 1.84 -10.19
N GLU A 79 -3.49 1.64 -10.70
CA GLU A 79 -4.67 1.29 -9.91
C GLU A 79 -4.78 -0.25 -9.86
N LEU A 80 -4.91 -0.81 -8.66
CA LEU A 80 -5.09 -2.25 -8.46
C LEU A 80 -6.48 -2.53 -7.90
N ARG A 81 -7.14 -3.56 -8.43
CA ARG A 81 -8.43 -4.05 -7.96
C ARG A 81 -8.26 -5.51 -7.56
N LEU A 82 -8.58 -5.83 -6.31
CA LEU A 82 -8.55 -7.19 -5.77
C LEU A 82 -9.98 -7.73 -5.73
N GLY A 83 -10.22 -8.84 -6.42
CA GLY A 83 -11.47 -9.59 -6.32
C GLY A 83 -11.31 -10.77 -5.38
N LEU A 84 -12.18 -10.87 -4.38
CA LEU A 84 -12.27 -12.00 -3.46
C LEU A 84 -13.62 -12.70 -3.66
N ASN A 85 -13.70 -13.99 -3.28
CA ASN A 85 -14.96 -14.71 -3.26
C ASN A 85 -15.78 -14.33 -2.01
N ASP A 86 -16.25 -13.10 -1.98
CA ASP A 86 -17.06 -12.58 -0.87
C ASP A 86 -18.54 -12.79 -1.18
N ARG A 87 -19.14 -13.81 -0.56
CA ARG A 87 -20.56 -14.15 -0.73
C ARG A 87 -21.49 -12.95 -0.60
N VAL A 88 -21.20 -12.02 0.32
CA VAL A 88 -22.01 -10.82 0.54
C VAL A 88 -21.83 -9.83 -0.62
N LEU A 89 -20.61 -9.65 -1.12
CA LEU A 89 -20.34 -8.82 -2.30
C LEU A 89 -20.96 -9.40 -3.58
N PHE A 90 -20.99 -10.72 -3.72
CA PHE A 90 -21.63 -11.42 -4.84
C PHE A 90 -23.15 -11.25 -4.82
N GLU A 91 -23.79 -11.41 -3.66
CA GLU A 91 -25.23 -11.17 -3.48
C GLU A 91 -25.60 -9.70 -3.76
N LEU A 92 -24.79 -8.74 -3.29
CA LEU A 92 -25.02 -7.30 -3.52
C LEU A 92 -24.78 -6.86 -4.98
N SER A 93 -24.00 -7.62 -5.76
CA SER A 93 -23.70 -7.29 -7.16
C SER A 93 -24.60 -8.01 -8.18
N GLY A 94 -25.57 -8.82 -7.71
CA GLY A 94 -26.57 -9.47 -8.57
C GLY A 94 -26.00 -10.48 -9.57
N ARG A 95 -24.76 -10.93 -9.37
CA ARG A 95 -24.15 -12.00 -10.17
C ARG A 95 -24.47 -13.33 -9.52
N GLU A 96 -25.61 -13.92 -9.92
CA GLU A 96 -25.93 -15.29 -9.54
C GLU A 96 -24.83 -16.24 -10.03
N PHE A 97 -24.37 -17.11 -9.12
CA PHE A 97 -23.53 -18.24 -9.45
C PHE A 97 -24.33 -19.17 -10.37
N TRP A 98 -24.14 -19.05 -11.68
CA TRP A 98 -24.48 -20.12 -12.61
C TRP A 98 -23.27 -21.05 -12.68
N GLY A 99 -23.31 -22.11 -11.89
CA GLY A 99 -22.40 -23.24 -11.97
C GLY A 99 -23.11 -24.47 -11.43
N ASP A 100 -23.21 -25.49 -12.27
CA ASP A 100 -23.67 -26.85 -11.96
C ASP A 100 -22.97 -27.45 -10.72
#